data_AF-A0A523UAE9-F1
#
_entry.id   AF-A0A523UAE9-F1
#
_cell.length_a   1.000
_cell.length_b   1.000
_cell.length_c   1.000
_cell.angle_alpha   90.00
_cell.angle_beta   90.00
_cell.angle_gamma   90.00
#
_symmetry.space_group_name_H-M   'P 1'
#
loop_
_entity.id
_entity.type
_entity.pdbx_description
1 polymer ?
#
loop_
_entity_poly.entity_id
_entity_poly.type
_entity_poly.pdbx_seq_one_letter_code
_entity_poly.pdbx_strand_id
1 'polypeptide(L)' 'MAKDPVCGMEVDEKKAAATSEHMGKTYYFCAPGCKKAFDENPEKYLKSEPRMEHGHRRG' A
#
# COMPACT_ATOMS: atom_id res chain seq x y z
N MET A 1 -1.27 7.66 9.09
CA MET A 1 -2.38 6.94 8.44
C MET A 1 -1.83 6.38 7.15
N ALA A 2 -1.82 5.06 7.03
CA ALA A 2 -1.31 4.33 5.88
C ALA A 2 -2.48 3.87 5.02
N LYS A 3 -2.30 3.81 3.71
CA LYS A 3 -3.32 3.30 2.80
C LYS A 3 -3.08 1.83 2.53
N ASP A 4 -4.09 1.01 2.76
CA ASP A 4 -4.06 -0.40 2.39
C ASP A 4 -4.03 -0.49 0.85
N PRO A 5 -2.96 -1.04 0.23
CA PRO A 5 -2.81 -1.07 -1.22
C PRO A 5 -3.70 -2.14 -1.89
N VAL A 6 -4.32 -3.03 -1.10
CA VAL A 6 -5.22 -4.08 -1.60
C VAL A 6 -6.64 -3.56 -1.72
N CYS A 7 -7.16 -2.92 -0.68
CA CYS A 7 -8.55 -2.42 -0.66
C CYS A 7 -8.67 -0.89 -0.82
N GLY A 8 -7.57 -0.15 -0.72
CA GLY A 8 -7.56 1.31 -0.79
C GLY A 8 -8.05 2.03 0.48
N MET A 9 -8.33 1.28 1.55
CA MET A 9 -8.84 1.81 2.81
C MET A 9 -7.73 2.50 3.60
N GLU A 10 -8.06 3.59 4.29
CA GLU A 10 -7.14 4.19 5.27
C GLU A 10 -7.07 3.33 6.54
N VAL A 11 -5.84 3.02 6.93
CA VAL A 11 -5.49 2.20 8.09
C VAL A 11 -4.59 3.01 9.00
N ASP A 12 -4.99 3.09 10.27
CA ASP A 12 -4.13 3.64 11.30
C ASP A 12 -2.98 2.69 11.60
N GLU A 13 -1.75 3.17 11.51
CA GLU A 13 -0.53 2.38 11.75
C GLU A 13 -0.51 1.78 13.17
N LYS A 14 -1.13 2.48 14.13
CA LYS A 14 -1.28 2.04 15.53
C LYS A 14 -2.42 1.03 15.75
N LYS A 15 -3.35 0.90 14.80
CA LYS A 15 -4.49 -0.02 14.87
C LYS A 15 -4.51 -1.04 13.73
N ALA A 16 -3.44 -1.11 12.94
CA ALA A 16 -3.36 -2.00 11.81
C ALA A 16 -3.54 -3.45 12.28
N ALA A 17 -4.48 -4.16 11.67
CA ALA A 17 -4.72 -5.56 12.01
C ALA A 17 -3.54 -6.44 11.55
N ALA A 18 -2.83 -6.01 10.50
CA ALA A 18 -1.67 -6.69 9.99
C ALA A 18 -0.69 -5.70 9.31
N THR A 19 0.59 -6.04 9.30
CA THR A 19 1.65 -5.27 8.62
C THR A 19 2.53 -6.19 7.78
N SER A 20 3.16 -5.65 6.74
CA SER A 20 4.14 -6.37 5.93
C SER A 20 5.27 -5.44 5.50
N GLU A 21 6.51 -5.92 5.54
CA GLU A 21 7.67 -5.17 5.10
C GLU A 21 8.02 -5.57 3.66
N HIS A 22 8.04 -4.60 2.74
CA HIS A 22 8.37 -4.83 1.35
C HIS A 22 9.27 -3.71 0.82
N MET A 23 10.41 -4.05 0.21
CA MET A 23 11.40 -3.09 -0.28
C MET A 23 11.87 -2.06 0.77
N GLY A 24 11.96 -2.46 2.05
CA GLY A 24 12.33 -1.56 3.15
C GLY A 24 11.25 -0.54 3.53
N LYS A 25 10.01 -0.74 3.08
CA LYS A 25 8.84 0.03 3.50
C LYS A 25 7.87 -0.87 4.26
N THR A 26 7.34 -0.37 5.37
CA THR A 26 6.28 -1.04 6.13
C THR A 26 4.91 -0.66 5.58
N TYR A 27 4.16 -1.66 5.13
CA TYR A 27 2.78 -1.54 4.68
C TYR A 27 1.82 -2.01 5.77
N TYR A 28 0.68 -1.34 5.88
CA TYR A 28 -0.32 -1.59 6.91
C TYR A 28 -1.63 -2.00 6.24
N PHE A 29 -2.27 -3.02 6.81
CA PHE A 29 -3.45 -3.64 6.24
C PHE A 29 -4.62 -3.61 7.22
N CYS A 30 -5.81 -3.38 6.69
CA CYS A 30 -7.04 -3.31 7.49
C CYS A 30 -7.42 -4.70 8.03
N ALA A 31 -6.99 -5.76 7.34
CA ALA A 31 -7.29 -7.14 7.67
C ALA A 31 -6.12 -8.07 7.32
N PRO A 32 -5.99 -9.23 8.00
CA PRO A 32 -4.99 -10.24 7.67
C PRO A 32 -5.20 -10.84 6.27
N GLY A 33 -6.44 -10.84 5.75
CA GLY A 33 -6.73 -11.23 4.36
C GLY A 33 -6.08 -10.30 3.33
N CYS A 34 -6.08 -8.99 3.59
CA CYS A 34 -5.38 -8.02 2.74
C CYS A 34 -3.88 -8.25 2.78
N LYS A 35 -3.28 -8.48 3.96
CA LYS A 35 -1.86 -8.83 4.06
C LYS A 35 -1.53 -10.06 3.20
N LYS A 36 -2.34 -11.12 3.27
CA LYS A 36 -2.08 -12.35 2.50
C LYS A 36 -2.15 -12.09 0.99
N ALA A 37 -3.19 -11.39 0.52
CA ALA A 37 -3.31 -11.04 -0.89
C ALA A 37 -2.12 -10.19 -1.36
N PHE A 38 -1.68 -9.23 -0.53
CA PHE A 38 -0.50 -8.43 -0.81
C PHE A 38 0.77 -9.26 -0.85
N ASP A 39 0.96 -10.21 0.07
CA ASP A 39 2.13 -11.10 0.11
C ASP A 39 2.19 -12.01 -1.13
N GLU A 40 1.03 -12.45 -1.63
CA GLU A 40 0.94 -13.25 -2.85
C GLU A 40 1.35 -12.47 -4.11
N ASN A 41 0.99 -11.17 -4.21
CA ASN A 41 1.28 -10.36 -5.40
C ASN A 41 1.57 -8.88 -5.07
N PRO A 42 2.65 -8.56 -4.33
CA PRO A 42 2.88 -7.21 -3.83
C PRO A 42 3.11 -6.22 -4.97
N GLU A 43 3.83 -6.64 -6.01
CA GLU A 43 4.13 -5.81 -7.18
C GLU A 43 2.87 -5.32 -7.91
N LYS A 44 1.79 -6.10 -7.91
CA LYS A 44 0.52 -5.73 -8.54
C LYS A 44 -0.15 -4.57 -7.81
N TYR A 45 -0.12 -4.60 -6.48
CA TYR A 45 -0.72 -3.57 -5.64
C TYR A 45 0.18 -2.33 -5.55
N LEU A 46 1.50 -2.51 -5.55
CA LEU A 46 2.48 -1.42 -5.51
C LEU A 46 2.62 -0.67 -6.85
N LYS A 47 2.37 -1.33 -7.99
CA LYS A 47 2.31 -0.65 -9.30
C LYS A 47 1.19 0.39 -9.40
N SER A 48 0.16 0.28 -8.56
CA SER A 48 -0.97 1.19 -8.58
C SER A 48 -0.80 2.39 -7.64
N GLU A 49 0.36 2.55 -7.01
CA GLU A 49 0.70 3.83 -6.39
C GLU A 49 1.05 4.80 -7.52
N PRO A 50 0.23 5.85 -7.78
CA PRO A 50 0.68 6.94 -8.60
C PRO A 50 1.82 7.59 -7.83
N ARG A 51 3.05 7.14 -8.09
CA ARG A 51 4.18 8.06 -8.05
C ARG A 51 3.75 9.17 -9.00
N MET A 52 3.29 10.28 -8.43
CA MET A 52 3.06 11.53 -9.13
C MET A 52 4.39 11.92 -9.76
N GLU A 53 4.67 11.36 -10.93
CA GLU A 53 5.49 11.93 -11.96
C GLU A 53 4.54 12.28 -13.09
N HIS A 54 3.72 13.31 -12.85
CA HIS A 54 3.25 14.15 -13.93
C HIS A 54 3.71 15.57 -13.63
N GLY A 55 5.02 15.76 -13.72
CA GLY A 55 5.58 17.05 -14.08
C GLY A 55 5.17 17.38 -15.51
N HIS A 56 3.90 17.75 -15.73
CA HIS A 56 3.52 18.45 -16.96
C HIS A 56 3.97 19.91 -16.84
N ARG A 57 5.27 20.11 -17.09
CA ARG A 57 5.82 21.40 -17.48
C ARG A 57 5.39 21.67 -18.92
N ARG A 58 4.32 22.45 -19.09
CA ARG A 58 4.02 23.22 -20.31
C ARG A 58 3.66 24.60 -19.79
N GLY A 59 4.50 25.63 -19.92
CA GLY A 59 5.09 26.11 -21.17
C GLY A 59 4.30 27.35 -21.52
#